data_AF-T0QNW3-F1
#
_entry.id   AF-T0QNW3-F1
#
_cell.length_a   1.000
_cell.length_b   1.000
_cell.length_c   1.000
_cell.angle_alpha   90.00
_cell.angle_beta   90.00
_cell.angle_gamma   90.00
#
_symmetry.space_group_name_H-M   'P 1'
#
loop_
_entity.id
_entity.type
_entity.pdbx_description
1 polymer ?
#
loop_
_entity_poly.entity_id
_entity_poly.type
_entity_poly.pdbx_seq_one_letter_code
_entity_poly.pdbx_strand_id
1 'polypeptide(L)'
;MVKIIASASALAAVAIAGTVNEIPADMRALMDTNANPCDDFYQYACGGWYKQAVIPADQDKTDTSFSVLGDKNDAVIRQILGAGYPKVSEYYKSCLDTRTLTTKGLAPISDDLQSIKTATSVAGLLQVAANLSKKGVYAFTQPEMRRPTCSTRPKRRRR
;
A
#
# COMPACT_ATOMS: atom_id res chain seq x y z
N MET A 1 22.89 -23.08 -67.48
CA MET A 1 23.31 -23.45 -66.11
C MET A 1 22.94 -22.31 -65.18
N VAL A 2 21.79 -22.40 -64.52
CA VAL A 2 21.27 -21.35 -63.62
C VAL A 2 21.34 -21.91 -62.21
N LYS A 3 22.20 -21.33 -61.36
CA LYS A 3 22.33 -21.68 -59.94
C LYS A 3 21.38 -20.81 -59.14
N ILE A 4 20.30 -21.41 -58.62
CA ILE A 4 19.38 -20.78 -57.67
C ILE A 4 20.08 -20.77 -56.31
N ILE A 5 20.47 -19.59 -55.83
CA ILE A 5 21.02 -19.43 -54.47
C ILE A 5 19.84 -19.10 -53.56
N ALA A 6 19.36 -20.12 -52.84
CA ALA A 6 18.39 -19.95 -51.76
C ALA A 6 19.06 -19.16 -50.63
N SER A 7 18.61 -17.92 -50.40
CA SER A 7 19.06 -17.10 -49.27
C SER A 7 18.16 -17.39 -48.09
N ALA A 8 18.66 -18.15 -47.12
CA ALA A 8 17.98 -18.39 -45.85
C ALA A 8 18.33 -17.27 -44.86
N SER A 9 17.29 -16.58 -44.38
CA SER A 9 17.33 -15.52 -43.38
C SER A 9 17.79 -16.04 -42.02
N ALA A 10 18.61 -15.26 -41.31
CA ALA A 10 18.78 -15.38 -39.87
C ALA A 10 18.38 -14.06 -39.20
N LEU A 11 17.14 -13.99 -38.69
CA LEU A 11 16.81 -13.02 -37.64
C LEU A 11 17.53 -13.49 -36.38
N ALA A 12 18.60 -12.79 -35.98
CA ALA A 12 19.17 -12.97 -34.66
C ALA A 12 18.19 -12.37 -33.64
N ALA A 13 17.44 -13.23 -32.94
CA ALA A 13 16.72 -12.83 -31.74
C ALA A 13 17.76 -12.55 -30.63
N VAL A 14 17.95 -11.28 -30.29
CA VAL A 14 18.72 -10.90 -29.09
C VAL A 14 17.84 -11.21 -27.88
N ALA A 15 17.98 -12.42 -27.35
CA ALA A 15 17.45 -12.75 -26.03
C ALA A 15 18.34 -12.07 -24.98
N ILE A 16 17.89 -10.96 -24.42
CA ILE A 16 18.45 -10.43 -23.17
C ILE A 16 17.87 -11.23 -22.00
N ALA A 17 18.09 -12.54 -22.00
CA ALA A 17 17.86 -13.36 -20.83
C ALA A 17 19.13 -13.23 -19.97
N GLY A 18 19.16 -12.22 -19.10
CA GLY A 18 20.20 -12.15 -18.08
C GLY A 18 20.15 -13.41 -17.23
N THR A 19 21.19 -14.22 -17.26
CA THR A 19 21.33 -15.37 -16.38
C THR A 19 21.72 -14.88 -15.00
N VAL A 20 20.79 -14.91 -14.04
CA VAL A 20 21.09 -14.66 -12.63
C VAL A 20 21.78 -15.91 -12.09
N ASN A 21 23.09 -16.02 -12.33
CA ASN A 21 23.89 -17.18 -11.90
C ASN A 21 24.25 -17.10 -10.41
N GLU A 22 24.06 -15.94 -9.78
CA GLU A 22 24.34 -15.72 -8.37
C GLU A 22 23.30 -14.80 -7.74
N ILE A 23 23.07 -14.99 -6.43
CA ILE A 23 22.28 -14.07 -5.62
C ILE A 23 22.99 -12.70 -5.62
N PRO A 24 22.31 -11.59 -5.96
CA PRO A 24 22.89 -10.25 -5.93
C PRO A 24 23.57 -9.90 -4.60
N ALA A 25 24.64 -9.10 -4.64
CA ALA A 25 25.48 -8.82 -3.46
C ALA A 25 24.72 -8.12 -2.32
N ASP A 26 23.78 -7.24 -2.67
CA ASP A 26 22.85 -6.59 -1.75
C ASP A 26 21.94 -7.61 -1.06
N MET A 27 21.42 -8.59 -1.79
CA MET A 27 20.61 -9.67 -1.22
C MET A 27 21.44 -10.60 -0.33
N ARG A 28 22.68 -10.92 -0.73
CA ARG A 28 23.61 -11.72 0.09
C ARG A 28 23.92 -11.07 1.43
N ALA A 29 23.99 -9.74 1.48
CA ALA A 29 24.24 -9.01 2.73
C ALA A 29 23.10 -9.13 3.75
N LEU A 30 21.89 -9.48 3.32
CA LEU A 30 20.73 -9.65 4.20
C LEU A 30 20.69 -11.05 4.84
N MET A 31 21.44 -12.01 4.30
CA MET A 31 21.43 -13.42 4.70
C MET A 31 22.36 -13.70 5.88
N ASP A 32 22.04 -14.72 6.68
CA ASP A 32 22.95 -15.34 7.65
C ASP A 32 23.30 -16.76 7.18
N THR A 33 24.37 -16.89 6.41
CA THR A 33 24.75 -18.18 5.80
C THR A 33 25.25 -19.23 6.81
N ASN A 34 25.38 -18.88 8.09
CA ASN A 34 25.72 -19.83 9.15
C ASN A 34 24.50 -20.55 9.71
N ALA A 35 23.29 -20.02 9.49
CA ALA A 35 22.05 -20.70 9.87
C ALA A 35 21.73 -21.84 8.89
N ASN A 36 21.27 -22.97 9.42
CA ASN A 36 20.81 -24.09 8.60
C ASN A 36 19.43 -23.75 7.99
N PRO A 37 19.31 -23.61 6.65
CA PRO A 37 18.04 -23.24 6.00
C PRO A 37 16.93 -24.29 6.17
N CYS A 38 17.29 -25.55 6.44
CA CYS A 38 16.30 -26.62 6.67
C CYS A 38 15.63 -26.53 8.05
N ASP A 39 16.29 -25.85 9.00
CA ASP A 39 15.80 -25.71 10.38
C ASP A 39 15.11 -24.35 10.58
N ASP A 40 15.75 -23.26 10.13
CA ASP A 40 15.20 -21.91 10.19
C ASP A 40 15.58 -21.13 8.92
N PHE A 41 14.69 -21.21 7.93
CA PHE A 41 14.88 -20.52 6.66
C PHE A 41 14.81 -18.99 6.81
N TYR A 42 14.06 -18.46 7.79
CA TYR A 42 13.98 -17.02 8.00
C TYR A 42 15.30 -16.47 8.52
N GLN A 43 15.91 -17.12 9.50
CA GLN A 43 17.25 -16.74 9.98
C GLN A 43 18.28 -16.86 8.86
N TYR A 44 18.27 -17.93 8.05
CA TYR A 44 19.17 -18.06 6.92
C TYR A 44 19.01 -16.92 5.89
N ALA A 45 17.78 -16.61 5.49
CA ALA A 45 17.51 -15.64 4.42
C ALA A 45 17.60 -14.18 4.88
N CYS A 46 17.23 -13.88 6.13
CA CYS A 46 17.03 -12.52 6.64
C CYS A 46 17.87 -12.20 7.89
N GLY A 47 18.61 -13.17 8.44
CA GLY A 47 19.30 -13.01 9.72
C GLY A 47 20.39 -11.94 9.72
N GLY A 48 20.98 -11.64 8.56
CA GLY A 48 21.92 -10.52 8.38
C GLY A 48 21.23 -9.17 8.55
N TRP A 49 20.05 -9.01 7.93
CA TRP A 49 19.21 -7.82 8.12
C TRP A 49 18.68 -7.73 9.55
N TYR A 50 18.17 -8.83 10.10
CA TYR A 50 17.53 -8.86 11.42
C TYR A 50 18.45 -8.37 12.54
N LYS A 51 19.77 -8.65 12.44
CA LYS A 51 20.78 -8.15 13.39
C LYS A 51 20.93 -6.63 13.41
N GLN A 52 20.59 -5.95 12.31
CA GLN A 52 20.80 -4.51 12.11
C GLN A 52 19.48 -3.74 12.05
N ALA A 53 18.35 -4.44 11.92
CA ALA A 53 17.05 -3.84 11.78
C ALA A 53 16.70 -3.01 13.03
N VAL A 54 16.40 -1.73 12.81
CA VAL A 54 15.86 -0.82 13.83
C VAL A 54 14.51 -0.37 13.34
N ILE A 55 13.48 -0.55 14.17
CA ILE A 55 12.16 0.02 13.91
C ILE A 55 12.27 1.52 14.18
N PRO A 56 12.02 2.40 13.18
CA PRO A 56 12.01 3.84 13.39
C PRO A 56 11.00 4.24 14.48
N ALA A 57 11.27 5.34 15.20
CA ALA A 57 10.45 5.74 16.34
C ALA A 57 9.00 6.10 15.98
N ASP A 58 8.73 6.44 14.72
CA ASP A 58 7.43 6.76 14.16
C ASP A 58 6.74 5.58 13.46
N GLN A 59 7.35 4.39 13.48
CA GLN A 59 6.79 3.17 12.89
C GLN A 59 6.60 2.07 13.94
N ASP A 60 5.64 1.18 13.67
CA ASP A 60 5.36 0.00 14.50
C ASP A 60 6.14 -1.23 14.06
N LYS A 61 6.65 -1.23 12.82
CA LYS A 61 7.41 -2.33 12.21
C LYS A 61 8.34 -1.80 11.13
N THR A 62 9.33 -2.63 10.78
CA THR A 62 10.13 -2.44 9.56
C THR A 62 10.38 -3.79 8.90
N ASP A 63 10.57 -3.80 7.60
CA ASP A 63 10.96 -4.97 6.82
C ASP A 63 11.78 -4.56 5.58
N THR A 64 12.37 -5.53 4.88
CA THR A 64 13.25 -5.28 3.73
C THR A 64 12.51 -4.92 2.44
N SER A 65 11.19 -5.08 2.41
CA SER A 65 10.36 -5.05 1.20
C SER A 65 9.28 -3.98 1.26
N PHE A 66 8.22 -4.18 2.05
CA PHE A 66 7.04 -3.32 2.08
C PHE A 66 7.32 -1.97 2.74
N SER A 67 7.99 -1.93 3.90
CA SER A 67 8.39 -0.66 4.53
C SER A 67 9.29 0.15 3.59
N VAL A 68 10.35 -0.47 3.04
CA VAL A 68 11.30 0.21 2.14
C VAL A 68 10.61 0.74 0.87
N LEU A 69 9.71 -0.03 0.27
CA LEU A 69 8.95 0.43 -0.90
C LEU A 69 7.93 1.51 -0.53
N GLY A 70 7.30 1.40 0.65
CA GLY A 70 6.41 2.41 1.20
C GLY A 70 7.11 3.77 1.31
N ASP A 71 8.26 3.80 1.98
CA ASP A 71 9.04 5.03 2.18
C ASP A 71 9.48 5.66 0.85
N LYS A 72 9.93 4.83 -0.11
CA LYS A 72 10.29 5.30 -1.46
C LYS A 72 9.09 5.87 -2.21
N ASN A 73 7.94 5.22 -2.12
CA ASN A 73 6.71 5.70 -2.76
C ASN A 73 6.23 7.00 -2.12
N ASP A 74 6.28 7.11 -0.80
CA ASP A 74 5.91 8.32 -0.07
C ASP A 74 6.79 9.52 -0.49
N ALA A 75 8.09 9.31 -0.68
CA ALA A 75 8.99 10.34 -1.21
C ALA A 75 8.55 10.83 -2.60
N VAL A 76 8.22 9.91 -3.51
CA VAL A 76 7.73 10.24 -4.86
C VAL A 76 6.37 10.94 -4.79
N ILE A 77 5.44 10.47 -3.96
CA ILE A 77 4.13 11.09 -3.77
C ILE A 77 4.28 12.52 -3.26
N ARG A 78 5.15 12.76 -2.27
CA ARG A 78 5.44 14.12 -1.77
C ARG A 78 5.99 15.03 -2.86
N GLN A 79 6.85 14.52 -3.74
CA GLN A 79 7.34 15.27 -4.91
C GLN A 79 6.20 15.65 -5.87
N ILE A 80 5.32 14.69 -6.19
CA ILE A 80 4.14 14.92 -7.06
C ILE A 80 3.22 15.97 -6.42
N LEU A 81 2.93 15.86 -5.13
CA LEU A 81 2.09 16.82 -4.41
C LEU A 81 2.70 18.22 -4.38
N GLY A 82 4.03 18.32 -4.32
CA GLY A 82 4.78 19.58 -4.43
C GLY A 82 4.74 20.21 -5.83
N ALA A 83 4.54 19.41 -6.88
CA ALA A 83 4.49 19.89 -8.27
C ALA A 83 3.20 20.65 -8.63
N GLY A 84 2.19 20.68 -7.76
CA GLY A 84 1.07 21.61 -7.86
C GLY A 84 -0.13 21.13 -8.68
N TYR A 85 -0.52 19.86 -8.58
CA TYR A 85 -1.73 19.35 -9.22
C TYR A 85 -3.00 19.96 -8.57
N PRO A 86 -3.93 20.53 -9.37
CA PRO A 86 -5.14 21.17 -8.86
C PRO A 86 -5.97 20.26 -7.95
N LYS A 87 -6.58 20.83 -6.90
CA LYS A 87 -7.34 20.17 -5.82
C LYS A 87 -6.53 19.23 -4.93
N VAL A 88 -5.68 18.36 -5.49
CA VAL A 88 -4.89 17.40 -4.71
C VAL A 88 -3.82 18.12 -3.88
N SER A 89 -3.08 19.04 -4.50
CA SER A 89 -2.09 19.83 -3.77
C SER A 89 -2.71 20.81 -2.77
N GLU A 90 -3.90 21.35 -3.08
CA GLU A 90 -4.65 22.21 -2.15
C GLU A 90 -5.12 21.42 -0.92
N TYR A 91 -5.70 20.24 -1.16
CA TYR A 91 -6.11 19.32 -0.10
C TYR A 91 -4.93 18.92 0.77
N TYR A 92 -3.79 18.54 0.18
CA TYR A 92 -2.57 18.21 0.92
C TYR A 92 -2.09 19.39 1.79
N LYS A 93 -2.05 20.61 1.25
CA LYS A 93 -1.68 21.81 2.00
C LYS A 93 -2.65 22.10 3.15
N SER A 94 -3.95 21.83 2.96
CA SER A 94 -4.95 21.99 4.03
C SER A 94 -4.67 21.08 5.23
N CYS A 95 -4.13 19.87 5.00
CA CYS A 95 -3.72 18.95 6.06
C CYS A 95 -2.46 19.41 6.80
N LEU A 96 -1.57 20.16 6.13
CA LEU A 96 -0.31 20.64 6.71
C LEU A 96 -0.42 21.98 7.44
N ASP A 97 -1.51 22.75 7.24
CA ASP A 97 -1.71 24.05 7.91
C ASP A 97 -2.16 23.89 9.36
N THR A 98 -1.20 23.54 10.22
CA THR A 98 -1.42 23.33 11.66
C THR A 98 -1.94 24.58 12.36
N ARG A 99 -1.58 25.79 11.90
CA ARG A 99 -2.07 27.05 12.47
C ARG A 99 -3.59 27.18 12.30
N THR A 100 -4.09 26.92 11.10
CA THR A 100 -5.55 26.94 10.85
C THR A 100 -6.25 25.83 11.61
N LEU A 101 -5.67 24.62 11.69
CA LEU A 101 -6.22 23.51 12.48
C LEU A 101 -6.33 23.87 13.97
N THR A 102 -5.27 24.41 14.57
CA THR A 102 -5.26 24.84 15.98
C THR A 102 -6.27 25.96 16.23
N THR A 103 -6.37 26.92 15.31
CA THR A 103 -7.32 28.04 15.44
C THR A 103 -8.78 27.55 15.39
N LYS A 104 -9.09 26.58 14.53
CA LYS A 104 -10.45 26.03 14.41
C LYS A 104 -10.82 25.11 15.58
N GLY A 105 -9.84 24.43 16.19
CA GLY A 105 -10.07 23.52 17.31
C GLY A 105 -11.18 22.50 16.99
N LEU A 106 -12.13 22.35 17.91
CA LEU A 106 -13.26 21.41 17.76
C LEU A 106 -14.47 22.00 17.02
N ALA A 107 -14.44 23.27 16.62
CA ALA A 107 -15.58 23.92 15.97
C ALA A 107 -16.11 23.15 14.74
N PRO A 108 -15.28 22.55 13.86
CA PRO A 108 -15.79 21.82 12.69
C PRO A 108 -16.62 20.57 13.02
N ILE A 109 -16.51 20.03 14.23
CA ILE A 109 -17.21 18.80 14.66
C ILE A 109 -18.21 19.04 15.79
N SER A 110 -18.43 20.29 16.21
CA SER A 110 -19.26 20.62 17.37
C SER A 110 -20.70 20.12 17.24
N ASP A 111 -21.28 20.26 16.04
CA ASP A 111 -22.68 19.90 15.79
C ASP A 111 -22.88 18.38 15.83
N ASP A 112 -21.89 17.63 15.35
CA ASP A 112 -21.88 16.16 15.43
C ASP A 112 -21.78 15.71 16.89
N LEU A 113 -20.87 16.31 17.66
CA LEU A 113 -20.74 16.03 19.09
C LEU A 113 -22.02 16.39 19.86
N GLN A 114 -22.65 17.51 19.53
CA GLN A 114 -23.90 17.91 20.14
C GLN A 114 -25.03 16.94 19.81
N SER A 115 -25.12 16.51 18.54
CA SER A 115 -26.12 15.53 18.09
C SER A 115 -26.01 14.22 18.88
N ILE A 116 -24.79 13.73 19.10
CA ILE A 116 -24.52 12.55 19.95
C ILE A 116 -24.99 12.79 21.38
N LYS A 117 -24.63 13.94 21.99
CA LYS A 117 -24.99 14.26 23.38
C LYS A 117 -26.49 14.37 23.60
N THR A 118 -27.23 14.89 22.61
CA THR A 118 -28.68 15.11 22.72
C THR A 118 -29.53 13.87 22.47
N ALA A 119 -28.94 12.79 21.93
CA ALA A 119 -29.68 11.56 21.66
C ALA A 119 -29.95 10.78 22.97
N THR A 120 -31.20 10.81 23.45
CA THR A 120 -31.62 10.17 24.71
C THR A 120 -32.34 8.83 24.55
N SER A 121 -32.51 8.36 23.31
CA SER A 121 -33.17 7.10 23.01
C SER A 121 -32.34 6.24 22.06
N VAL A 122 -32.56 4.93 22.09
CA VAL A 122 -31.90 3.99 21.17
C VAL A 122 -32.17 4.36 19.71
N ALA A 123 -33.42 4.69 19.37
CA ALA A 123 -33.78 5.13 18.03
C ALA A 123 -33.09 6.43 17.63
N GLY A 124 -33.01 7.41 18.55
CA GLY A 124 -32.30 8.67 18.32
C GLY A 124 -30.79 8.45 18.10
N LEU A 125 -30.18 7.56 18.90
CA LEU A 125 -28.77 7.23 18.76
C LEU A 125 -28.48 6.52 17.43
N LEU A 126 -29.35 5.61 16.99
CA LEU A 126 -29.24 4.97 15.67
C LEU A 126 -29.38 5.98 14.53
N GLN A 127 -30.25 6.99 14.68
CA GLN A 127 -30.38 8.07 13.69
C GLN A 127 -29.12 8.93 13.59
N VAL A 128 -28.49 9.24 14.74
CA VAL A 128 -27.21 9.95 14.77
C VAL A 128 -26.11 9.09 14.14
N ALA A 129 -26.01 7.81 14.51
CA ALA A 129 -25.05 6.88 13.92
C ALA A 129 -25.20 6.80 12.38
N ALA A 130 -26.42 6.75 11.87
CA ALA A 130 -26.69 6.79 10.44
C ALA A 130 -26.21 8.09 9.79
N ASN A 131 -26.41 9.25 10.42
CA ASN A 131 -25.93 10.52 9.88
C ASN A 131 -24.40 10.63 9.90
N LEU A 132 -23.75 10.14 10.95
CA LEU A 132 -22.29 10.08 11.05
C LEU A 132 -21.66 9.15 10.01
N SER A 133 -22.33 8.05 9.67
CA SER A 133 -21.84 7.13 8.64
C SER A 133 -21.68 7.78 7.26
N LYS A 134 -22.50 8.80 6.94
CA LYS A 134 -22.38 9.58 5.69
C LYS A 134 -21.09 10.40 5.65
N LYS A 135 -20.50 10.68 6.81
CA LYS A 135 -19.23 11.39 6.99
C LYS A 135 -18.05 10.43 7.19
N GLY A 136 -18.25 9.11 7.03
CA GLY A 136 -17.23 8.09 7.24
C GLY A 136 -17.00 7.70 8.71
N VAL A 137 -17.86 8.16 9.63
CA VAL A 137 -17.80 7.79 11.05
C VAL A 137 -18.81 6.69 11.32
N TYR A 138 -18.33 5.46 11.50
CA TYR A 138 -19.18 4.30 11.68
C TYR A 138 -19.37 3.96 13.16
N ALA A 139 -20.62 3.68 13.55
CA ALA A 139 -20.98 3.23 14.89
C ALA A 139 -22.04 2.12 14.79
N PHE A 140 -21.84 1.03 15.53
CA PHE A 140 -22.69 -0.19 15.58
C PHE A 140 -22.76 -1.00 14.27
N THR A 141 -22.80 -0.32 13.13
CA THR A 141 -22.87 -0.91 11.79
C THR A 141 -21.93 -0.16 10.84
N GLN A 142 -21.39 -0.90 9.88
CA GLN A 142 -20.61 -0.36 8.76
C GLN A 142 -21.37 -0.72 7.47
N PRO A 143 -22.29 0.15 7.02
CA PRO A 143 -23.04 -0.13 5.81
C PRO A 143 -22.09 -0.09 4.60
N GLU A 144 -21.85 -1.26 4.01
CA GLU A 144 -21.08 -1.39 2.79
C GLU A 144 -22.01 -1.72 1.63
N MET A 145 -22.01 -0.90 0.58
CA MET A 145 -22.61 -1.25 -0.69
C MET A 145 -21.54 -1.82 -1.61
N ARG A 146 -21.41 -3.14 -1.61
CA ARG A 146 -20.58 -3.83 -2.60
C ARG A 146 -21.36 -3.90 -3.91
N ARG A 147 -20.81 -3.34 -4.99
CA ARG A 147 -21.37 -3.58 -6.33
C ARG A 147 -21.46 -5.09 -6.55
N PRO A 148 -22.54 -5.60 -7.16
CA PRO A 148 -22.58 -7.00 -7.54
C PRO A 148 -21.37 -7.26 -8.44
N THR A 149 -20.44 -8.09 -7.96
CA THR A 149 -19.31 -8.50 -8.76
C THR A 149 -19.88 -9.24 -9.96
N CYS A 150 -19.69 -8.70 -11.15
CA CYS A 150 -20.00 -9.41 -12.39
C CYS A 150 -18.97 -10.55 -12.51
N SER A 151 -19.18 -11.63 -11.76
CA SER A 151 -18.34 -12.82 -11.80
C SER A 151 -18.69 -13.60 -13.06
N THR A 152 -18.07 -13.23 -14.16
CA THR A 152 -18.08 -14.01 -15.41
C THR A 152 -17.19 -15.26 -15.32
N ARG A 153 -16.64 -15.62 -14.15
CA ARG A 153 -15.91 -16.89 -14.01
C ARG A 153 -16.87 -18.07 -14.17
N PRO A 154 -16.72 -18.91 -15.21
CA PRO A 154 -17.48 -20.16 -15.30
C PRO A 154 -17.10 -21.00 -14.07
N LYS A 155 -18.11 -21.47 -13.33
CA LYS A 155 -17.90 -22.53 -12.34
C LYS A 155 -17.24 -23.69 -13.09
N ARG A 156 -15.92 -23.88 -12.91
CA ARG A 156 -15.26 -25.12 -13.33
C ARG A 156 -16.00 -26.24 -12.60
N ARG A 157 -16.83 -27.00 -13.33
CA ARG A 157 -17.34 -28.29 -12.87
C ARG A 157 -16.09 -29.10 -12.51
N ARG A 158 -15.88 -29.34 -11.21
CA ARG A 158 -14.98 -30.40 -10.76
C ARG A 158 -15.55 -31.69 -11.37
N ARG A 159 -14.76 -32.32 -12.25
CA ARG A 159 -14.93 -33.75 -12.53
C ARG A 159 -14.37 -34.52 -11.35
#